data_AF-A0A4Q5Y8L0-F1
#
_entry.id   AF-A0A4Q5Y8L0-F1
#
_cell.length_a   1.000
_cell.length_b   1.000
_cell.length_c   1.000
_cell.angle_alpha   90.00
_cell.angle_beta   90.00
_cell.angle_gamma   90.00
#
_symmetry.space_group_name_H-M   'P 1'
#
loop_
_entity.id
_entity.type
_entity.pdbx_description
1 polymer ?
#
loop_
_entity_poly.entity_id
_entity_poly.type
_entity_poly.pdbx_seq_one_letter_code
_entity_poly.pdbx_strand_id
1 'polypeptide(L)'
;AQLAYLKRESQPGEKDPLTGMDEQILLAIEQLKTTNTETLTDFRGVGRKQLPSTVIGLLMHAAEHTMRHTGQLIVTARWLKDAASVS
;
A
#
# COMPACT_ATOMS: atom_id res chain seq x y z
N ALA A 1 19.92 6.56 -3.47
CA ALA A 1 18.70 6.72 -2.65
C ALA A 1 18.23 5.37 -2.08
N GLN A 2 17.85 4.38 -2.90
CA GLN A 2 17.37 3.06 -2.46
C GLN A 2 18.40 2.24 -1.64
N LEU A 3 19.67 2.24 -2.04
CA LEU A 3 20.75 1.57 -1.31
C LEU A 3 21.02 2.18 0.09
N ALA A 4 20.81 3.48 0.24
CA ALA A 4 20.94 4.16 1.54
C ALA A 4 19.71 3.93 2.43
N TYR A 5 18.56 3.58 1.84
CA TYR A 5 17.37 3.15 2.57
C TYR A 5 17.57 1.74 3.15
N LEU A 6 18.03 0.78 2.33
CA LEU A 6 18.32 -0.61 2.76
C LEU A 6 19.36 -0.69 3.88
N LYS A 7 20.37 0.19 3.88
CA LYS A 7 21.40 0.24 4.92
C LYS A 7 20.88 0.70 6.30
N ARG A 8 19.70 1.31 6.35
CA ARG A 8 19.08 1.82 7.59
C ARG A 8 18.09 0.85 8.21
N GLU A 9 17.58 -0.14 7.47
CA GLU A 9 16.71 -1.19 8.01
C GLU A 9 17.43 -2.07 9.04
N SER A 10 18.76 -2.16 9.00
CA SER A 10 19.55 -2.95 9.95
C SER A 10 19.85 -2.25 11.28
N GLN A 11 19.43 -0.99 11.47
CA GLN A 11 19.68 -0.24 12.71
C GLN A 11 18.46 -0.30 13.64
N PRO A 12 18.62 -0.73 14.91
CA PRO A 12 17.53 -0.70 15.88
C PRO A 12 17.10 0.76 16.11
N GLY A 13 15.83 1.05 15.88
CA GLY A 13 15.28 2.41 15.76
C GLY A 13 14.43 2.63 14.50
N GLU A 14 14.19 1.57 13.73
CA GLU A 14 13.28 1.56 12.59
C GLU A 14 11.89 2.04 13.03
N LYS A 15 11.37 3.07 12.34
CA LYS A 15 10.00 3.54 12.57
C LYS A 15 9.07 2.37 12.33
N ASP A 16 8.10 2.16 13.21
CA ASP A 16 7.03 1.19 12.99
C ASP A 16 6.49 1.42 11.56
N PRO A 17 6.52 0.40 10.68
CA PRO A 17 6.05 0.54 9.29
C PRO A 17 4.58 0.94 9.19
N LEU A 18 3.82 0.84 10.29
CA LEU A 18 2.43 1.29 10.41
C LEU A 18 2.29 2.76 10.84
N THR A 19 3.39 3.45 11.14
CA THR A 19 3.39 4.87 11.52
C THR A 19 2.72 5.70 10.40
N GLY A 20 1.61 6.36 10.73
CA GLY A 20 0.86 7.20 9.80
C GLY A 20 -0.14 6.46 8.90
N MET A 21 -0.35 5.15 9.11
CA MET A 21 -1.32 4.37 8.32
C MET A 21 -2.74 4.95 8.42
N ASP A 22 -3.18 5.37 9.61
CA ASP A 22 -4.52 5.96 9.81
C ASP A 22 -4.71 7.24 8.99
N GLU A 23 -3.69 8.10 8.95
CA GLU A 23 -3.72 9.32 8.14
C GLU A 23 -3.80 8.99 6.64
N GLN A 24 -3.05 7.99 6.18
CA GLN A 24 -3.11 7.53 4.79
C GLN A 24 -4.48 6.95 4.42
N ILE A 25 -5.11 6.20 5.33
CA ILE A 25 -6.48 5.68 5.12
C ILE A 25 -7.47 6.84 4.97
N LEU A 26 -7.39 7.86 5.84
CA LEU A 26 -8.27 9.03 5.75
C LEU A 26 -8.08 9.80 4.43
N LEU A 27 -6.83 9.98 3.99
CA LEU A 27 -6.52 10.59 2.70
C LEU A 27 -7.07 9.77 1.53
N ALA A 28 -6.95 8.44 1.56
CA ALA A 28 -7.48 7.58 0.53
C ALA A 28 -9.02 7.63 0.46
N ILE A 29 -9.69 7.65 1.61
CA ILE A 29 -11.16 7.80 1.70
C ILE A 29 -11.58 9.14 1.10
N GLU A 30 -10.87 10.22 1.42
CA GLU A 30 -11.24 11.55 0.90
C GLU A 30 -10.96 11.69 -0.59
N GLN A 31 -9.88 11.10 -1.08
CA GLN A 31 -9.62 10.97 -2.51
C GLN A 31 -10.79 10.26 -3.22
N LEU A 32 -11.29 9.15 -2.67
CA LEU A 32 -12.42 8.42 -3.28
C LEU A 32 -13.70 9.27 -3.31
N LYS A 33 -14.02 9.97 -2.22
CA LYS A 33 -15.21 10.84 -2.13
C LYS A 33 -15.18 12.00 -3.13
N THR A 34 -14.01 12.56 -3.36
CA THR A 34 -13.82 13.76 -4.19
C THR A 34 -13.46 13.45 -5.64
N THR A 35 -13.30 12.17 -6.00
CA THR A 35 -13.00 11.78 -7.38
C THR A 35 -14.20 12.04 -8.28
N ASN A 36 -14.00 12.86 -9.33
CA ASN A 36 -15.04 13.11 -10.33
C ASN A 36 -15.34 11.82 -11.11
N THR A 37 -16.58 11.35 -11.03
CA THR A 37 -17.05 10.13 -11.69
C THR A 37 -17.00 10.20 -13.22
N GLU A 38 -17.11 11.40 -13.80
CA GLU A 38 -17.02 11.60 -15.25
C GLU A 38 -15.60 11.33 -15.80
N THR A 39 -14.58 11.41 -14.93
CA THR A 39 -13.17 11.24 -15.31
C THR A 39 -12.66 9.80 -15.12
N LEU A 40 -13.52 8.88 -14.68
CA LEU A 40 -13.10 7.53 -14.29
C LEU A 40 -12.43 6.75 -15.43
N THR A 41 -12.89 6.96 -16.67
CA THR A 41 -12.32 6.31 -17.86
C THR A 41 -11.18 7.10 -18.50
N ASP A 42 -10.84 8.28 -17.97
CA ASP A 42 -9.79 9.11 -18.54
C ASP A 42 -8.43 8.43 -18.44
N PHE A 43 -7.65 8.58 -19.51
CA PHE A 43 -6.31 8.02 -19.60
C PHE A 43 -5.40 8.54 -18.48
N ARG A 44 -4.66 7.62 -17.87
CA ARG A 44 -3.58 7.89 -16.91
C ARG A 44 -2.38 7.02 -17.22
N GLY A 45 -1.27 7.65 -17.59
CA GLY A 45 0.01 6.96 -17.79
C GLY A 45 0.73 6.70 -16.45
N VAL A 46 1.23 5.48 -16.26
CA VAL A 46 1.97 5.09 -15.04
C VAL A 46 3.46 4.88 -15.34
N GLY A 47 4.31 5.40 -14.45
CA GLY A 47 5.75 5.21 -14.49
C GLY A 47 6.44 5.93 -15.66
N ARG A 48 7.75 5.73 -15.77
CA ARG A 48 8.58 6.43 -16.77
C ARG A 48 8.21 6.10 -18.22
N LYS A 49 7.70 4.89 -18.47
CA LYS A 49 7.27 4.44 -19.80
C LYS A 49 5.81 4.82 -20.13
N GLN A 50 5.11 5.52 -19.22
CA GLN A 50 3.71 5.91 -19.38
C GLN A 50 2.83 4.73 -19.81
N LEU A 51 2.94 3.61 -19.07
CA LEU A 51 2.09 2.45 -19.36
C LEU A 51 0.63 2.86 -19.23
N PRO A 52 -0.22 2.50 -20.21
CA PRO A 52 -1.58 2.98 -20.28
C PRO A 52 -2.42 2.44 -19.11
N SER A 53 -3.19 3.33 -18.49
CA SER A 53 -4.20 3.01 -17.48
C SER A 53 -5.33 4.04 -17.55
N THR A 54 -6.29 3.92 -16.64
CA THR A 54 -7.38 4.88 -16.44
C THR A 54 -7.49 5.26 -14.97
N VAL A 55 -8.20 6.35 -14.64
CA VAL A 55 -8.42 6.74 -13.23
C VAL A 55 -9.02 5.59 -12.42
N ILE A 56 -10.09 4.95 -12.93
CA ILE A 56 -10.70 3.79 -12.26
C ILE A 56 -9.78 2.58 -12.19
N GLY A 57 -8.97 2.35 -13.24
CA GLY A 57 -7.97 1.29 -13.25
C GLY A 57 -6.97 1.44 -12.11
N LEU A 58 -6.49 2.67 -11.85
CA LEU A 58 -5.57 2.97 -10.76
C LEU A 58 -6.20 2.83 -9.38
N LEU A 59 -7.46 3.27 -9.22
CA LEU A 59 -8.18 3.12 -7.95
C LEU A 59 -8.38 1.64 -7.60
N MET A 60 -8.80 0.83 -8.57
CA MET A 60 -8.96 -0.61 -8.37
C MET A 60 -7.63 -1.31 -8.11
N HIS A 61 -6.58 -0.92 -8.83
CA HIS A 61 -5.23 -1.45 -8.63
C HIS A 61 -4.70 -1.15 -7.22
N ALA A 62 -4.88 0.08 -6.72
CA ALA A 62 -4.49 0.45 -5.36
C ALA A 62 -5.27 -0.36 -4.30
N ALA A 63 -6.57 -0.59 -4.52
CA ALA A 63 -7.39 -1.43 -3.64
C ALA A 63 -6.91 -2.89 -3.64
N GLU A 64 -6.63 -3.47 -4.81
CA GLU A 64 -6.09 -4.83 -4.96
C GLU A 64 -4.74 -4.96 -4.22
N HIS A 65 -3.82 -4.04 -4.45
CA HIS A 65 -2.52 -4.04 -3.77
C HIS A 65 -2.67 -4.00 -2.25
N THR A 66 -3.52 -3.10 -1.74
CA THR A 66 -3.77 -2.96 -0.30
C THR A 66 -4.32 -4.26 0.29
N MET A 67 -5.33 -4.86 -0.35
CA MET A 67 -5.91 -6.13 0.11
C MET A 67 -4.91 -7.29 0.06
N ARG A 68 -4.12 -7.39 -1.02
CA ARG A 68 -3.11 -8.44 -1.18
C ARG A 68 -2.04 -8.37 -0.08
N HIS A 69 -1.50 -7.18 0.18
CA HIS A 69 -0.48 -6.99 1.21
C HIS A 69 -1.04 -7.15 2.64
N THR A 70 -2.28 -6.69 2.88
CA THR A 70 -2.97 -6.94 4.16
C THR A 70 -3.16 -8.43 4.40
N GLY A 71 -3.52 -9.20 3.37
CA GLY A 71 -3.62 -10.65 3.44
C GLY A 71 -2.28 -11.32 3.81
N GLN A 72 -1.18 -10.89 3.19
CA GLN A 72 0.17 -11.38 3.52
C GLN A 72 0.53 -11.08 4.99
N LEU A 73 0.22 -9.88 5.47
CA LEU A 73 0.46 -9.48 6.85
C LEU A 73 -0.32 -10.36 7.84
N ILE A 74 -1.62 -10.54 7.60
CA ILE A 74 -2.50 -11.36 8.46
C ILE A 74 -2.00 -12.80 8.54
N VAL A 75 -1.67 -13.41 7.39
CA VAL A 75 -1.16 -14.80 7.35
C VAL A 75 0.14 -14.92 8.14
N THR A 76 1.06 -13.96 7.97
CA THR A 76 2.34 -13.93 8.69
C THR A 76 2.14 -13.80 10.19
N ALA A 77 1.29 -12.87 10.64
CA ALA A 77 0.99 -12.66 12.05
C ALA A 77 0.35 -13.89 12.70
N ARG A 78 -0.57 -14.56 11.99
CA ARG A 78 -1.17 -15.83 12.44
C ARG A 78 -0.11 -16.91 12.63
N TRP A 79 0.76 -17.08 11.65
CA TRP A 79 1.83 -18.08 11.73
C TRP A 79 2.77 -17.85 12.92
N LEU A 80 3.15 -16.60 13.18
CA LEU A 80 3.97 -16.24 14.34
C LEU A 80 3.26 -16.52 15.68
N LYS A 81 1.97 -16.23 15.77
CA LYS A 81 1.16 -16.51 16.95
C LYS A 81 1.08 -18.02 17.21
N ASP A 82 0.83 -18.81 16.17
CA ASP A 82 0.74 -20.27 16.27
C ASP A 82 2.10 -20.86 16.67
N ALA A 83 3.20 -20.41 16.05
CA ALA A 83 4.56 -20.83 16.41
C ALA A 83 4.92 -20.50 17.87
N ALA A 84 4.52 -19.33 18.37
CA ALA A 84 4.72 -18.92 19.76
C ALA A 84 3.86 -19.73 20.75
N SER A 85 2.73 -20.31 20.32
CA SER A 85 1.86 -21.13 21.16
C SER A 85 2.29 -22.60 21.28
N VAL A 86 3.24 -23.03 20.43
CA VAL A 86 3.79 -24.40 20.39
C VAL A 86 5.17 -24.48 21.06
N SER A 87 5.73 -23.33 21.48
CA SER A 87 6.94 -23.19 22.30
C SER A 87 6.62 -23.12 23.78
#